data_AF-A0A4U1CW01-F1
#
_entry.id   AF-A0A4U1CW01-F1
#
_cell.length_a   1.000
_cell.length_b   1.000
_cell.length_c   1.000
_cell.angle_alpha   90.00
_cell.angle_beta   90.00
_cell.angle_gamma   90.00
#
_symmetry.space_group_name_H-M   'P 1'
#
loop_
_entity.id
_entity.type
_entity.pdbx_description
1 polymer ?
#
loop_
_entity_poly.entity_id
_entity_poly.type
_entity_poly.pdbx_seq_one_letter_code
_entity_poly.pdbx_strand_id
1 'polypeptide(L)'
;MKDNIFNLNETKFLDDIQGFFSTSALNDHLLFIDYWMELLLGGKPRKKRINLSNLYFFYEKMVILFESCHELLQLPQELPLLENKAKVETTFLITEKQTLSYFPYQLKVQELINPFKAIKAVFKKHDLHFYLQILKKWIAVGLNTGSIIENTTFIVPLYGNAKKLIAACWLIHERIVSKNSFRIPTYQNPLLNFALTEPFLFEPKVAANPFSMIESFFSFTNLSGYRQELQKWYTAAITENLRYENPNDLFFIYNQYLLLIQAGYFIVTNNLTYKPKPNQNNQQVFGQWLLKIRDDHIENGELTLSDESPHLLALNYRTNPLAYCKEQLTLPNIIKLRLGLKEWLEAGLSNNVDINGITPEYAFEQYLTLQKITEAFYIIITAIPNAEVLTVATHEA
;
A
#
# COMPACT_ATOMS: atom_id res chain seq x y z
N MET A 1 -8.56 16.76 -14.69
CA MET A 1 -8.76 15.33 -14.33
C MET A 1 -9.87 15.15 -13.28
N LYS A 2 -10.05 16.09 -12.34
CA LYS A 2 -11.19 16.10 -11.39
C LYS A 2 -12.55 16.29 -12.09
N ASP A 3 -12.61 17.19 -13.09
CA ASP A 3 -13.83 17.60 -13.81
C ASP A 3 -14.49 16.48 -14.63
N ASN A 4 -13.75 15.40 -14.91
CA ASN A 4 -14.26 14.25 -15.66
C ASN A 4 -14.77 13.12 -14.76
N ILE A 5 -14.59 13.22 -13.44
CA ILE A 5 -14.89 12.14 -12.48
C ILE A 5 -15.98 12.59 -11.50
N PHE A 6 -15.90 13.81 -11.02
CA PHE A 6 -16.82 14.35 -10.02
C PHE A 6 -17.78 15.33 -10.67
N ASN A 7 -18.99 15.44 -10.12
CA ASN A 7 -19.93 16.46 -10.58
C ASN A 7 -19.44 17.87 -10.21
N LEU A 8 -20.11 18.91 -10.73
CA LEU A 8 -19.71 20.30 -10.52
C LEU A 8 -19.61 20.70 -9.04
N ASN A 9 -20.55 20.23 -8.21
CA ASN A 9 -20.59 20.56 -6.78
C ASN A 9 -19.50 19.83 -6.00
N GLU A 10 -19.27 18.56 -6.30
CA GLU A 10 -18.17 17.78 -5.74
C GLU A 10 -16.81 18.38 -6.12
N THR A 11 -16.66 18.82 -7.38
CA THR A 11 -15.44 19.47 -7.87
C THR A 11 -15.19 20.79 -7.16
N LYS A 12 -16.21 21.65 -7.05
CA LYS A 12 -16.15 22.91 -6.29
C LYS A 12 -15.69 22.66 -4.85
N PHE A 13 -16.32 21.72 -4.16
CA PHE A 13 -15.94 21.37 -2.78
C PHE A 13 -14.48 20.90 -2.66
N LEU A 14 -14.02 20.06 -3.59
CA LEU A 14 -12.63 19.59 -3.61
C LEU A 14 -11.63 20.73 -3.90
N ASP A 15 -12.01 21.71 -4.70
CA ASP A 15 -11.18 22.87 -4.99
C ASP A 15 -11.14 23.86 -3.83
N ASP A 16 -12.25 24.05 -3.12
CA ASP A 16 -12.31 24.85 -1.89
C ASP A 16 -11.43 24.25 -0.79
N ILE A 17 -11.48 22.92 -0.61
CA ILE A 17 -10.60 22.19 0.32
C ILE A 17 -9.13 22.32 -0.09
N GLN A 18 -8.82 22.16 -1.38
CA GLN A 18 -7.44 22.34 -1.87
C GLN A 18 -6.95 23.78 -1.66
N GLY A 19 -7.83 24.76 -1.93
CA GLY A 19 -7.58 26.17 -1.70
C GLY A 19 -7.38 26.53 -0.23
N PHE A 20 -7.95 25.76 0.70
CA PHE A 20 -7.69 25.86 2.13
C PHE A 20 -6.29 25.32 2.48
N PHE A 21 -6.00 24.05 2.13
CA PHE A 21 -4.76 23.38 2.53
C PHE A 21 -3.51 23.77 1.71
N SER A 22 -3.68 24.49 0.60
CA SER A 22 -2.56 25.10 -0.12
C SER A 22 -1.93 26.28 0.65
N THR A 23 -2.62 26.84 1.64
CA THR A 23 -2.16 28.04 2.35
C THR A 23 -1.21 27.73 3.51
N SER A 24 -1.36 26.58 4.16
CA SER A 24 -0.49 26.12 5.26
C SER A 24 -0.66 24.61 5.50
N ALA A 25 0.24 23.99 6.26
CA ALA A 25 0.08 22.60 6.65
C ALA A 25 -1.08 22.43 7.65
N LEU A 26 -1.65 21.23 7.74
CA LEU A 26 -2.74 20.95 8.70
C LEU A 26 -2.34 21.29 10.15
N ASN A 27 -1.13 20.92 10.56
CA ASN A 27 -0.64 21.25 11.90
C ASN A 27 -0.64 22.76 12.15
N ASP A 28 -0.28 23.55 11.15
CA ASP A 28 -0.30 25.01 11.26
C ASP A 28 -1.73 25.54 11.38
N HIS A 29 -2.68 25.00 10.60
CA HIS A 29 -4.10 25.36 10.73
C HIS A 29 -4.69 25.00 12.10
N LEU A 30 -4.37 23.82 12.63
CA LEU A 30 -4.85 23.38 13.95
C LEU A 30 -4.22 24.22 15.07
N LEU A 31 -2.90 24.48 14.99
CA LEU A 31 -2.21 25.38 15.91
C LEU A 31 -2.80 26.79 15.82
N PHE A 32 -3.12 27.28 14.63
CA PHE A 32 -3.73 28.60 14.45
C PHE A 32 -5.08 28.71 15.15
N ILE A 33 -5.93 27.67 15.05
CA ILE A 33 -7.19 27.61 15.81
C ILE A 33 -6.93 27.59 17.32
N ASP A 34 -5.93 26.85 17.80
CA ASP A 34 -5.56 26.82 19.21
C ASP A 34 -5.17 28.22 19.71
N TYR A 35 -4.35 28.95 18.93
CA TYR A 35 -4.00 30.33 19.26
C TYR A 35 -5.19 31.29 19.19
N TRP A 36 -6.06 31.17 18.20
CA TRP A 36 -7.25 32.03 18.09
C TRP A 36 -8.23 31.79 19.25
N MET A 37 -8.29 30.57 19.77
CA MET A 37 -9.00 30.26 21.01
C MET A 37 -8.33 30.91 22.23
N GLU A 38 -7.01 30.79 22.38
CA GLU A 38 -6.25 31.39 23.50
C GLU A 38 -6.44 32.91 23.56
N LEU A 39 -6.46 33.59 22.41
CA LEU A 39 -6.70 35.04 22.31
C LEU A 39 -8.05 35.44 22.93
N LEU A 40 -9.09 34.63 22.74
CA LEU A 40 -10.41 34.92 23.30
C LEU A 40 -10.49 34.70 24.81
N LEU A 41 -9.70 33.76 25.34
CA LEU A 41 -9.68 33.43 26.76
C LEU A 41 -8.80 34.40 27.58
N GLY A 42 -8.31 35.48 26.97
CA GLY A 42 -7.40 36.42 27.62
C GLY A 42 -6.01 35.84 27.88
N GLY A 43 -5.65 34.74 27.21
CA GLY A 43 -4.32 34.15 27.29
C GLY A 43 -3.28 35.11 26.71
N LYS A 44 -2.14 35.26 27.39
CA LYS A 44 -0.98 35.95 26.79
C LYS A 44 -0.52 35.10 25.60
N PRO A 45 -0.53 35.60 24.36
CA PRO A 45 -0.16 34.80 23.20
C PRO A 45 1.27 34.29 23.38
N ARG A 46 1.45 32.95 23.36
CA ARG A 46 2.75 32.30 23.61
C ARG A 46 3.83 32.68 22.58
N LYS A 47 3.46 33.28 21.44
CA LYS A 47 4.37 33.82 20.41
C LYS A 47 3.84 35.10 19.75
N LYS A 48 4.75 36.04 19.45
CA LYS A 48 4.54 37.35 18.78
C LYS A 48 4.02 37.32 17.32
N ARG A 49 3.42 36.23 16.83
CA ARG A 49 3.35 35.92 15.39
C ARG A 49 1.95 35.84 14.76
N ILE A 50 0.94 36.54 15.26
CA ILE A 50 -0.30 36.73 14.51
C ILE A 50 -0.45 38.21 14.21
N ASN A 51 -0.13 38.59 12.98
CA ASN A 51 -0.61 39.85 12.44
C ASN A 51 -2.13 39.73 12.22
N LEU A 52 -2.88 40.79 12.50
CA LEU A 52 -4.33 40.90 12.28
C LEU A 52 -4.72 40.45 10.86
N SER A 53 -3.87 40.73 9.87
CA SER A 53 -4.04 40.26 8.50
C SER A 53 -4.14 38.73 8.38
N ASN A 54 -3.29 37.99 9.10
CA ASN A 54 -3.31 36.52 9.07
C ASN A 54 -4.57 35.96 9.75
N LEU A 55 -5.02 36.62 10.82
CA LEU A 55 -6.25 36.24 11.53
C LEU A 55 -7.47 36.42 10.63
N TYR A 56 -7.58 37.56 9.96
CA TYR A 56 -8.66 37.84 9.03
C TYR A 56 -8.62 36.90 7.81
N PHE A 57 -7.44 36.67 7.23
CA PHE A 57 -7.26 35.72 6.14
C PHE A 57 -7.71 34.30 6.54
N PHE A 58 -7.30 33.83 7.71
CA PHE A 58 -7.71 32.51 8.20
C PHE A 58 -9.22 32.44 8.46
N TYR A 59 -9.83 33.50 8.98
CA TYR A 59 -11.29 33.62 9.12
C TYR A 59 -12.00 33.46 7.77
N GLU A 60 -11.56 34.15 6.71
CA GLU A 60 -12.18 34.04 5.38
C GLU A 60 -12.09 32.61 4.84
N LYS A 61 -10.94 31.95 5.03
CA LYS A 61 -10.76 30.55 4.65
C LYS A 61 -11.66 29.60 5.44
N MET A 62 -11.86 29.86 6.72
CA MET A 62 -12.79 29.09 7.55
C MET A 62 -14.24 29.27 7.12
N VAL A 63 -14.66 30.49 6.77
CA VAL A 63 -16.01 30.76 6.24
C VAL A 63 -16.26 29.94 4.99
N ILE A 64 -15.36 30.01 4.01
CA ILE A 64 -15.44 29.22 2.77
C ILE A 64 -15.54 27.74 3.10
N LEU A 65 -14.68 27.22 3.98
CA LEU A 65 -14.69 25.80 4.35
C LEU A 65 -16.04 25.36 4.95
N PHE A 66 -16.63 26.16 5.84
CA PHE A 66 -17.94 25.89 6.43
C PHE A 66 -19.07 25.94 5.40
N GLU A 67 -19.06 26.94 4.52
CA GLU A 67 -20.02 27.09 3.43
C GLU A 67 -19.96 25.90 2.48
N SER A 68 -18.78 25.55 1.97
CA SER A 68 -18.60 24.42 1.04
C SER A 68 -19.01 23.09 1.67
N CYS A 69 -18.69 22.87 2.95
CA CYS A 69 -19.14 21.67 3.67
C CYS A 69 -20.66 21.62 3.83
N HIS A 70 -21.30 22.75 4.11
CA HIS A 70 -22.75 22.80 4.27
C HIS A 70 -23.48 22.64 2.93
N GLU A 71 -23.04 23.33 1.88
CA GLU A 71 -23.57 23.19 0.52
C GLU A 71 -23.54 21.72 0.07
N LEU A 72 -22.44 21.02 0.34
CA LEU A 72 -22.28 19.60 0.05
C LEU A 72 -23.35 18.73 0.75
N LEU A 73 -23.75 19.06 1.98
CA LEU A 73 -24.79 18.33 2.71
C LEU A 73 -26.21 18.60 2.22
N GLN A 74 -26.45 19.72 1.53
CA GLN A 74 -27.78 20.12 1.05
C GLN A 74 -28.12 19.55 -0.34
N LEU A 75 -27.21 18.77 -0.94
CA LEU A 75 -27.43 18.21 -2.27
C LEU A 75 -28.52 17.11 -2.22
N PRO A 76 -29.52 17.17 -3.13
CA PRO A 76 -30.68 16.27 -3.12
C PRO A 76 -30.37 14.84 -3.62
N GLN A 77 -29.20 14.61 -4.21
CA GLN A 77 -28.72 13.27 -4.58
C GLN A 77 -27.74 12.78 -3.52
N GLU A 78 -27.76 11.47 -3.25
CA GLU A 78 -26.65 10.84 -2.53
C GLU A 78 -25.33 11.28 -3.18
N LEU A 79 -24.28 11.45 -2.38
CA LEU A 79 -22.91 11.71 -2.85
C LEU A 79 -22.17 10.37 -2.96
N PRO A 80 -22.67 9.33 -3.67
CA PRO A 80 -22.11 8.01 -3.54
C PRO A 80 -20.67 8.04 -4.03
N LEU A 81 -20.35 8.80 -5.07
CA LEU A 81 -19.00 8.74 -5.63
C LEU A 81 -17.96 9.39 -4.71
N LEU A 82 -18.20 10.63 -4.25
CA LEU A 82 -17.26 11.31 -3.36
C LEU A 82 -17.20 10.67 -1.97
N GLU A 83 -18.34 10.32 -1.38
CA GLU A 83 -18.39 9.66 -0.06
C GLU A 83 -17.78 8.26 -0.11
N ASN A 84 -18.06 7.47 -1.17
CA ASN A 84 -17.44 6.15 -1.32
C ASN A 84 -15.93 6.25 -1.57
N LYS A 85 -15.46 7.25 -2.32
CA LYS A 85 -14.01 7.44 -2.54
C LYS A 85 -13.26 7.93 -1.31
N ALA A 86 -13.91 8.70 -0.43
CA ALA A 86 -13.31 9.11 0.82
C ALA A 86 -13.34 8.02 1.90
N LYS A 87 -14.20 7.01 1.74
CA LYS A 87 -14.38 5.94 2.71
C LYS A 87 -13.30 4.87 2.56
N VAL A 88 -12.78 4.39 3.69
CA VAL A 88 -11.77 3.32 3.74
C VAL A 88 -12.20 2.19 4.68
N GLU A 89 -11.57 1.03 4.56
CA GLU A 89 -11.78 -0.08 5.51
C GLU A 89 -11.00 0.15 6.81
N THR A 90 -11.45 -0.48 7.90
CA THR A 90 -10.83 -0.32 9.22
C THR A 90 -9.37 -0.78 9.25
N THR A 91 -9.04 -1.83 8.49
CA THR A 91 -7.69 -2.37 8.34
C THR A 91 -6.72 -1.34 7.75
N PHE A 92 -7.21 -0.50 6.83
CA PHE A 92 -6.44 0.53 6.16
C PHE A 92 -6.03 1.71 7.07
N LEU A 93 -6.73 1.90 8.18
CA LEU A 93 -6.40 2.96 9.14
C LEU A 93 -5.02 2.78 9.78
N ILE A 94 -4.54 1.53 9.90
CA ILE A 94 -3.20 1.25 10.45
C ILE A 94 -2.13 1.80 9.52
N THR A 95 -2.29 1.55 8.21
CA THR A 95 -1.41 2.09 7.17
C THR A 95 -1.46 3.61 7.16
N GLU A 96 -2.65 4.22 7.14
CA GLU A 96 -2.79 5.68 7.19
C GLU A 96 -2.10 6.30 8.40
N LYS A 97 -2.18 5.65 9.57
CA LYS A 97 -1.51 6.13 10.78
C LYS A 97 0.02 6.17 10.65
N GLN A 98 0.60 5.31 9.82
CA GLN A 98 2.04 5.23 9.60
C GLN A 98 2.50 6.12 8.43
N THR A 99 1.66 6.29 7.40
CA THR A 99 2.04 6.97 6.16
C THR A 99 1.67 8.44 6.12
N LEU A 100 0.62 8.85 6.85
CA LEU A 100 0.19 10.23 6.87
C LEU A 100 1.16 11.10 7.68
N SER A 101 1.48 12.28 7.15
CA SER A 101 2.25 13.30 7.87
C SER A 101 1.57 13.78 9.15
N TYR A 102 0.25 13.58 9.25
CA TYR A 102 -0.55 13.84 10.44
C TYR A 102 -1.69 12.84 10.54
N PHE A 103 -1.97 12.32 11.73
CA PHE A 103 -3.15 11.46 11.94
C PHE A 103 -4.25 12.24 12.70
N PRO A 104 -5.49 12.32 12.20
CA PRO A 104 -6.54 13.15 12.78
C PRO A 104 -7.18 12.53 14.03
N TYR A 105 -6.46 12.61 15.15
CA TYR A 105 -6.89 12.11 16.46
C TYR A 105 -8.17 12.76 17.01
N GLN A 106 -8.63 13.88 16.43
CA GLN A 106 -9.89 14.53 16.79
C GLN A 106 -11.13 13.79 16.24
N LEU A 107 -10.94 12.87 15.29
CA LEU A 107 -12.01 12.10 14.68
C LEU A 107 -12.18 10.75 15.39
N LYS A 108 -13.43 10.34 15.57
CA LYS A 108 -13.77 8.99 16.05
C LYS A 108 -13.45 7.96 14.97
N VAL A 109 -13.27 6.69 15.34
CA VAL A 109 -13.00 5.59 14.38
C VAL A 109 -13.99 5.56 13.20
N GLN A 110 -15.28 5.75 13.46
CA GLN A 110 -16.28 5.78 12.38
C GLN A 110 -16.16 7.01 11.47
N GLU A 111 -15.69 8.13 12.01
CA GLU A 111 -15.41 9.38 11.29
C GLU A 111 -14.08 9.29 10.53
N LEU A 112 -13.09 8.54 11.05
CA LEU A 112 -11.86 8.19 10.33
C LEU A 112 -12.16 7.30 9.13
N ILE A 113 -13.01 6.28 9.31
CA ILE A 113 -13.48 5.40 8.22
C ILE A 113 -14.23 6.20 7.17
N ASN A 114 -15.11 7.11 7.59
CA ASN A 114 -15.89 7.95 6.69
C ASN A 114 -15.94 9.40 7.20
N PRO A 115 -15.10 10.31 6.66
CA PRO A 115 -15.01 11.69 7.13
C PRO A 115 -16.30 12.49 6.91
N PHE A 116 -17.19 12.07 6.00
CA PHE A 116 -18.51 12.69 5.84
C PHE A 116 -19.38 12.56 7.08
N LYS A 117 -19.18 11.51 7.89
CA LYS A 117 -19.87 11.39 9.18
C LYS A 117 -19.49 12.51 10.15
N ALA A 118 -18.23 12.96 10.12
CA ALA A 118 -17.79 14.09 10.93
C ALA A 118 -18.41 15.41 10.44
N ILE A 119 -18.44 15.63 9.12
CA ILE A 119 -19.07 16.82 8.52
C ILE A 119 -20.57 16.85 8.88
N LYS A 120 -21.30 15.75 8.67
CA LYS A 120 -22.71 15.60 9.08
C LYS A 120 -22.91 15.86 10.58
N ALA A 121 -21.99 15.40 11.43
CA ALA A 121 -22.07 15.60 12.87
C ALA A 121 -21.88 17.06 13.30
N VAL A 122 -21.05 17.84 12.58
CA VAL A 122 -20.85 19.27 12.84
C VAL A 122 -22.16 20.05 12.64
N PHE A 123 -22.88 19.80 11.55
CA PHE A 123 -24.13 20.50 11.23
C PHE A 123 -25.39 19.88 11.88
N LYS A 124 -25.23 18.85 12.72
CA LYS A 124 -26.37 18.17 13.35
C LYS A 124 -27.10 19.02 14.39
N LYS A 125 -26.35 19.84 15.15
CA LYS A 125 -26.91 20.64 16.26
C LYS A 125 -27.17 22.10 15.87
N HIS A 126 -26.43 22.60 14.89
CA HIS A 126 -26.43 24.00 14.50
C HIS A 126 -26.31 24.10 12.98
N ASP A 127 -26.98 25.09 12.40
CA ASP A 127 -26.95 25.35 10.97
C ASP A 127 -25.73 26.21 10.57
N LEU A 128 -25.54 26.39 9.26
CA LEU A 128 -24.49 27.25 8.73
C LEU A 128 -24.61 28.69 9.24
N HIS A 129 -25.82 29.23 9.34
CA HIS A 129 -26.05 30.60 9.78
C HIS A 129 -25.49 30.83 11.19
N PHE A 130 -25.74 29.91 12.11
CA PHE A 130 -25.18 29.93 13.46
C PHE A 130 -23.65 29.95 13.43
N TYR A 131 -23.02 29.07 12.64
CA TYR A 131 -21.56 29.02 12.56
C TYR A 131 -20.95 30.30 12.00
N LEU A 132 -21.53 30.87 10.92
CA LEU A 132 -21.06 32.12 10.32
C LEU A 132 -21.19 33.30 11.29
N GLN A 133 -22.31 33.40 12.01
CA GLN A 133 -22.50 34.45 13.03
C GLN A 133 -21.46 34.35 14.14
N ILE A 134 -21.14 33.13 14.59
CA ILE A 134 -20.18 32.96 15.67
C ILE A 134 -18.74 33.16 15.17
N LEU A 135 -18.38 32.67 13.98
CA LEU A 135 -17.08 32.98 13.36
C LEU A 135 -16.89 34.48 13.21
N LYS A 136 -17.92 35.22 12.79
CA LYS A 136 -17.90 36.68 12.70
C LYS A 136 -17.66 37.35 14.06
N LYS A 137 -18.29 36.84 15.12
CA LYS A 137 -18.02 37.30 16.50
C LYS A 137 -16.59 36.94 16.94
N TRP A 138 -16.11 35.73 16.61
CA TRP A 138 -14.77 35.25 16.95
C TRP A 138 -13.69 36.14 16.32
N ILE A 139 -13.86 36.53 15.05
CA ILE A 139 -12.90 37.43 14.38
C ILE A 139 -12.99 38.84 14.93
N ALA A 140 -14.19 39.37 15.18
CA ALA A 140 -14.38 40.71 15.71
C ALA A 140 -13.69 40.88 17.08
N VAL A 141 -13.76 39.86 17.94
CA VAL A 141 -13.06 39.89 19.22
C VAL A 141 -11.57 39.69 19.04
N GLY A 142 -11.13 38.74 18.21
CA GLY A 142 -9.70 38.51 17.97
C GLY A 142 -8.98 39.73 17.37
N LEU A 143 -9.69 40.58 16.62
CA LEU A 143 -9.18 41.85 16.10
C LEU A 143 -9.24 42.99 17.12
N ASN A 144 -10.14 42.92 18.11
CA ASN A 144 -10.30 43.95 19.13
C ASN A 144 -9.58 43.53 20.43
N THR A 145 -8.27 43.79 20.49
CA THR A 145 -7.35 43.37 21.55
C THR A 145 -7.63 43.90 22.97
N GLY A 146 -8.78 44.54 23.21
CA GLY A 146 -9.21 45.05 24.52
C GLY A 146 -10.60 44.59 24.98
N SER A 147 -11.31 43.76 24.22
CA SER A 147 -12.67 43.31 24.55
C SER A 147 -12.66 41.97 25.29
N ILE A 148 -13.02 41.98 26.58
CA ILE A 148 -13.31 40.75 27.33
C ILE A 148 -14.71 40.28 26.95
N ILE A 149 -14.83 39.07 26.40
CA ILE A 149 -16.14 38.50 26.08
C ILE A 149 -16.84 38.08 27.39
N GLU A 150 -17.99 38.67 27.68
CA GLU A 150 -18.82 38.32 28.85
C GLU A 150 -19.46 36.91 28.73
N ASN A 151 -19.62 36.37 27.53
CA ASN A 151 -20.21 35.06 27.28
C ASN A 151 -19.39 34.22 26.30
N THR A 152 -18.56 33.32 26.84
CA THR A 152 -17.66 32.43 26.08
C THR A 152 -18.27 31.06 25.76
N THR A 153 -19.54 30.83 26.09
CA THR A 153 -20.19 29.51 25.98
C THR A 153 -20.24 28.96 24.55
N PHE A 154 -20.20 29.84 23.55
CA PHE A 154 -20.17 29.46 22.14
C PHE A 154 -18.78 29.05 21.62
N ILE A 155 -17.70 29.42 22.32
CA ILE A 155 -16.31 29.24 21.85
C ILE A 155 -15.96 27.77 21.82
N VAL A 156 -16.25 27.03 22.89
CA VAL A 156 -15.87 25.62 23.01
C VAL A 156 -16.55 24.74 21.95
N PRO A 157 -17.88 24.86 21.71
CA PRO A 157 -18.53 24.14 20.61
C PRO A 157 -17.97 24.51 19.24
N LEU A 158 -17.76 25.80 18.96
CA LEU A 158 -17.22 26.24 17.67
C LEU A 158 -15.79 25.74 17.46
N TYR A 159 -14.92 25.87 18.46
CA TYR A 159 -13.54 25.39 18.45
C TYR A 159 -13.47 23.89 18.16
N GLY A 160 -14.23 23.09 18.93
CA GLY A 160 -14.25 21.63 18.74
C GLY A 160 -14.77 21.24 17.36
N ASN A 161 -15.82 21.89 16.88
CA ASN A 161 -16.39 21.63 15.57
C ASN A 161 -15.51 22.11 14.43
N ALA A 162 -14.81 23.23 14.57
CA ALA A 162 -13.86 23.74 13.60
C ALA A 162 -12.65 22.80 13.45
N LYS A 163 -12.04 22.35 14.56
CA LYS A 163 -10.95 21.35 14.50
C LYS A 163 -11.41 20.04 13.88
N LYS A 164 -12.62 19.57 14.24
CA LYS A 164 -13.22 18.38 13.63
C LYS A 164 -13.43 18.55 12.12
N LEU A 165 -13.98 19.70 11.69
CA LEU A 165 -14.25 19.98 10.29
C LEU A 165 -12.94 20.05 9.48
N ILE A 166 -11.94 20.80 9.97
CA ILE A 166 -10.62 20.87 9.36
C ILE A 166 -10.00 19.47 9.24
N ALA A 167 -10.03 18.67 10.31
CA ALA A 167 -9.47 17.32 10.29
C ALA A 167 -10.19 16.40 9.29
N ALA A 168 -11.52 16.48 9.20
CA ALA A 168 -12.31 15.71 8.25
C ALA A 168 -12.04 16.13 6.79
N CYS A 169 -12.02 17.43 6.52
CA CYS A 169 -11.71 17.98 5.20
C CYS A 169 -10.28 17.67 4.76
N TRP A 170 -9.33 17.69 5.68
CA TRP A 170 -7.96 17.29 5.40
C TRP A 170 -7.86 15.80 5.05
N LEU A 171 -8.60 14.94 5.76
CA LEU A 171 -8.63 13.51 5.44
C LEU A 171 -9.23 13.26 4.05
N ILE A 172 -10.26 14.01 3.66
CA ILE A 172 -10.80 14.00 2.29
C ILE A 172 -9.76 14.51 1.29
N HIS A 173 -9.05 15.60 1.62
CA HIS A 173 -7.96 16.13 0.81
C HIS A 173 -6.89 15.06 0.57
N GLU A 174 -6.38 14.41 1.62
CA GLU A 174 -5.34 13.40 1.48
C GLU A 174 -5.80 12.16 0.73
N ARG A 175 -7.07 11.75 0.85
CA ARG A 175 -7.59 10.57 0.15
C ARG A 175 -7.96 10.83 -1.31
N ILE A 176 -8.34 12.05 -1.67
CA ILE A 176 -8.94 12.35 -2.98
C ILE A 176 -8.13 13.32 -3.82
N VAL A 177 -7.56 14.36 -3.21
CA VAL A 177 -6.95 15.53 -3.88
C VAL A 177 -5.42 15.46 -3.89
N SER A 178 -4.82 15.11 -2.76
CA SER A 178 -3.38 14.99 -2.58
C SER A 178 -2.78 13.99 -3.57
N LYS A 179 -1.51 14.21 -3.95
CA LYS A 179 -0.73 13.21 -4.70
C LYS A 179 -0.60 11.90 -3.90
N ASN A 180 -0.77 11.97 -2.58
CA ASN A 180 -0.83 10.82 -1.68
C ASN A 180 -2.23 10.21 -1.61
N SER A 181 -3.12 10.43 -2.60
CA SER A 181 -4.47 9.85 -2.61
C SER A 181 -4.41 8.36 -2.34
N PHE A 182 -4.67 7.98 -1.08
CA PHE A 182 -4.64 6.61 -0.58
C PHE A 182 -5.87 5.84 -1.04
N ARG A 183 -6.17 5.94 -2.33
CA ARG A 183 -7.28 5.22 -2.94
C ARG A 183 -6.97 3.74 -2.80
N ILE A 184 -7.87 2.98 -2.19
CA ILE A 184 -7.99 1.56 -2.49
C ILE A 184 -8.25 1.51 -4.00
N PRO A 185 -7.31 0.98 -4.81
CA PRO A 185 -7.46 1.06 -6.23
C PRO A 185 -8.54 0.07 -6.68
N THR A 186 -9.73 0.58 -6.99
CA THR A 186 -10.79 -0.21 -7.62
C THR A 186 -10.59 -0.12 -9.14
N TYR A 187 -9.91 -1.11 -9.71
CA TYR A 187 -9.66 -1.18 -11.15
C TYR A 187 -10.42 -2.33 -11.80
N GLN A 188 -11.13 -2.00 -12.88
CA GLN A 188 -11.93 -2.94 -13.69
C GLN A 188 -11.08 -3.95 -14.49
N ASN A 189 -9.76 -3.81 -14.47
CA ASN A 189 -8.84 -4.69 -15.18
C ASN A 189 -7.70 -5.15 -14.24
N PRO A 190 -7.60 -6.46 -13.92
CA PRO A 190 -6.54 -7.01 -13.07
C PRO A 190 -5.11 -6.68 -13.56
N LEU A 191 -4.94 -6.35 -14.84
CA LEU A 191 -3.66 -5.97 -15.45
C LEU A 191 -3.20 -4.55 -15.05
N LEU A 192 -4.13 -3.63 -14.81
CA LEU A 192 -3.80 -2.26 -14.36
C LEU A 192 -3.42 -2.24 -12.86
N ASN A 193 -3.98 -3.15 -12.06
CA ASN A 193 -3.57 -3.37 -10.67
C ASN A 193 -2.10 -3.80 -10.56
N PHE A 194 -1.59 -4.46 -11.61
CA PHE A 194 -0.24 -4.98 -11.63
C PHE A 194 0.81 -3.92 -12.04
N ALA A 195 0.48 -3.09 -13.04
CA ALA A 195 1.37 -2.03 -13.53
C ALA A 195 1.59 -0.88 -12.53
N LEU A 196 0.69 -0.70 -11.56
CA LEU A 196 0.81 0.34 -10.53
C LEU A 196 1.63 -0.11 -9.31
N THR A 197 2.09 -1.36 -9.28
CA THR A 197 2.94 -1.91 -8.22
C THR A 197 4.37 -2.18 -8.67
N GLU A 198 4.78 -1.85 -9.91
CA GLU A 198 6.18 -1.88 -10.34
C GLU A 198 6.58 -0.85 -11.42
N PRO A 199 7.82 -0.31 -11.38
CA PRO A 199 8.40 0.54 -12.42
C PRO A 199 8.88 -0.22 -13.68
N PHE A 200 8.85 -1.57 -13.71
CA PHE A 200 9.14 -2.35 -14.92
C PHE A 200 7.85 -2.89 -15.54
N LEU A 201 7.46 -2.28 -16.66
CA LEU A 201 6.41 -2.80 -17.52
C LEU A 201 6.78 -4.23 -17.95
N PHE A 202 5.86 -5.17 -17.75
CA PHE A 202 5.99 -6.53 -18.28
C PHE A 202 6.22 -6.41 -19.79
N GLU A 203 7.43 -6.76 -20.24
CA GLU A 203 7.74 -6.62 -21.65
C GLU A 203 6.73 -7.41 -22.49
N PRO A 204 6.27 -6.89 -23.64
CA PRO A 204 5.25 -7.58 -24.46
C PRO A 204 5.58 -9.04 -24.78
N LYS A 205 6.89 -9.38 -24.86
CA LYS A 205 7.38 -10.74 -25.06
C LYS A 205 7.04 -11.66 -23.88
N VAL A 206 7.18 -11.18 -22.65
CA VAL A 206 6.87 -11.94 -21.43
C VAL A 206 5.37 -12.04 -21.22
N ALA A 207 4.60 -10.99 -21.56
CA ALA A 207 3.14 -11.06 -21.57
C ALA A 207 2.61 -12.13 -22.54
N ALA A 208 3.27 -12.32 -23.68
CA ALA A 208 2.92 -13.35 -24.66
C ALA A 208 3.29 -14.77 -24.21
N ASN A 209 4.32 -14.92 -23.36
CA ASN A 209 4.74 -16.21 -22.80
C ASN A 209 5.31 -16.04 -21.38
N PRO A 210 4.48 -16.04 -20.33
CA PRO A 210 4.97 -15.88 -18.95
C PRO A 210 5.85 -17.04 -18.50
N PHE A 211 5.68 -18.23 -19.08
CA PHE A 211 6.51 -19.39 -18.73
C PHE A 211 7.97 -19.23 -19.18
N SER A 212 8.26 -18.45 -20.22
CA SER A 212 9.67 -18.17 -20.56
C SER A 212 10.38 -17.31 -19.51
N MET A 213 9.64 -16.54 -18.69
CA MET A 213 10.25 -15.88 -17.53
C MET A 213 10.63 -16.89 -16.45
N ILE A 214 9.80 -17.91 -16.23
CA ILE A 214 10.11 -18.99 -15.27
C ILE A 214 11.30 -19.81 -15.76
N GLU A 215 11.34 -20.16 -17.05
CA GLU A 215 12.51 -20.82 -17.65
C GLU A 215 13.77 -19.96 -17.53
N SER A 216 13.68 -18.66 -17.82
CA SER A 216 14.80 -17.73 -17.66
C SER A 216 15.27 -17.64 -16.20
N PHE A 217 14.36 -17.66 -15.22
CA PHE A 217 14.70 -17.72 -13.81
C PHE A 217 15.57 -18.95 -13.54
N PHE A 218 15.10 -20.16 -13.85
CA PHE A 218 15.87 -21.39 -13.65
C PHE A 218 17.07 -21.58 -14.59
N SER A 219 17.36 -20.63 -15.49
CA SER A 219 18.59 -20.65 -16.29
C SER A 219 19.81 -20.11 -15.55
N PHE A 220 19.61 -19.34 -14.47
CA PHE A 220 20.71 -18.75 -13.70
C PHE A 220 21.29 -19.71 -12.66
N THR A 221 20.43 -20.48 -12.01
CA THR A 221 20.82 -21.48 -11.02
C THR A 221 19.73 -22.54 -10.83
N ASN A 222 20.08 -23.63 -10.14
CA ASN A 222 19.20 -24.75 -9.83
C ASN A 222 18.35 -24.48 -8.58
N LEU A 223 17.56 -25.47 -8.14
CA LEU A 223 16.64 -25.30 -7.02
C LEU A 223 17.38 -25.09 -5.69
N SER A 224 18.46 -25.83 -5.45
CA SER A 224 19.28 -25.69 -4.24
C SER A 224 19.96 -24.33 -4.18
N GLY A 225 20.47 -23.83 -5.31
CA GLY A 225 21.07 -22.51 -5.43
C GLY A 225 20.10 -21.40 -5.04
N TYR A 226 18.86 -21.44 -5.54
CA TYR A 226 17.84 -20.46 -5.13
C TYR A 226 17.47 -20.56 -3.64
N ARG A 227 17.42 -21.77 -3.07
CA ARG A 227 17.20 -21.94 -1.62
C ARG A 227 18.31 -21.30 -0.81
N GLN A 228 19.56 -21.51 -1.20
CA GLN A 228 20.73 -20.93 -0.55
C GLN A 228 20.74 -19.40 -0.65
N GLU A 229 20.52 -18.84 -1.84
CA GLU A 229 20.49 -17.38 -2.02
C GLU A 229 19.34 -16.74 -1.22
N LEU A 230 18.16 -17.36 -1.21
CA LEU A 230 17.05 -16.85 -0.39
C LEU A 230 17.33 -16.98 1.11
N GLN A 231 18.03 -18.04 1.55
CA GLN A 231 18.45 -18.19 2.93
C GLN A 231 19.49 -17.14 3.35
N LYS A 232 20.49 -16.87 2.50
CA LYS A 232 21.47 -15.81 2.72
C LYS A 232 20.78 -14.45 2.83
N TRP A 233 19.86 -14.17 1.92
CA TRP A 233 19.11 -12.92 1.94
C TRP A 233 18.26 -12.80 3.20
N TYR A 234 17.49 -13.83 3.52
CA TYR A 234 16.69 -13.85 4.75
C TYR A 234 17.56 -13.61 6.00
N THR A 235 18.71 -14.27 6.09
CA THR A 235 19.65 -14.15 7.21
C THR A 235 20.19 -12.72 7.33
N ALA A 236 20.57 -12.10 6.21
CA ALA A 236 20.99 -10.71 6.19
C ALA A 236 19.86 -9.75 6.59
N ALA A 237 18.62 -10.01 6.19
CA ALA A 237 17.48 -9.15 6.50
C ALA A 237 17.04 -9.20 7.98
N ILE A 238 17.21 -10.35 8.66
CA ILE A 238 16.82 -10.52 10.08
C ILE A 238 17.93 -10.22 11.08
N THR A 239 19.19 -10.15 10.66
CA THR A 239 20.31 -10.03 11.60
C THR A 239 20.79 -8.59 11.67
N GLU A 240 20.69 -7.98 12.86
CA GLU A 240 21.24 -6.64 13.08
C GLU A 240 22.74 -6.58 12.73
N ASN A 241 23.15 -5.51 12.04
CA ASN A 241 24.53 -5.28 11.60
C ASN A 241 25.10 -6.31 10.61
N LEU A 242 24.28 -7.18 10.02
CA LEU A 242 24.70 -8.09 8.95
C LEU A 242 24.19 -7.60 7.60
N ARG A 243 25.11 -7.19 6.72
CA ARG A 243 24.78 -6.81 5.35
C ARG A 243 24.94 -8.00 4.41
N TYR A 244 24.11 -8.05 3.36
CA TYR A 244 24.38 -8.94 2.24
C TYR A 244 25.73 -8.62 1.60
N GLU A 245 26.53 -9.65 1.33
CA GLU A 245 27.93 -9.51 0.91
C GLU A 245 28.09 -8.64 -0.35
N ASN A 246 27.26 -8.90 -1.36
CA ASN A 246 27.27 -8.15 -2.62
C ASN A 246 25.91 -7.49 -2.91
N PRO A 247 25.83 -6.14 -2.82
CA PRO A 247 24.60 -5.39 -3.10
C PRO A 247 24.01 -5.62 -4.50
N ASN A 248 24.84 -5.86 -5.50
CA ASN A 248 24.39 -6.08 -6.88
C ASN A 248 23.70 -7.43 -7.03
N ASP A 249 24.25 -8.46 -6.40
CA ASP A 249 23.68 -9.81 -6.42
C ASP A 249 22.34 -9.81 -5.68
N LEU A 250 22.26 -9.10 -4.55
CA LEU A 250 21.02 -8.92 -3.82
C LEU A 250 19.94 -8.24 -4.68
N PHE A 251 20.30 -7.14 -5.34
CA PHE A 251 19.38 -6.42 -6.23
C PHE A 251 18.94 -7.29 -7.41
N PHE A 252 19.84 -8.10 -7.96
CA PHE A 252 19.53 -9.07 -9.01
C PHE A 252 18.51 -10.11 -8.52
N ILE A 253 18.77 -10.78 -7.39
CA ILE A 253 17.87 -11.80 -6.83
C ILE A 253 16.51 -11.20 -6.48
N TYR A 254 16.47 -10.00 -5.90
CA TYR A 254 15.25 -9.24 -5.65
C TYR A 254 14.42 -9.09 -6.93
N ASN A 255 15.03 -8.62 -8.02
CA ASN A 255 14.35 -8.45 -9.30
C ASN A 255 13.89 -9.79 -9.92
N GLN A 256 14.69 -10.86 -9.77
CA GLN A 256 14.30 -12.19 -10.25
C GLN A 256 13.04 -12.70 -9.55
N TYR A 257 12.94 -12.57 -8.23
CA TYR A 257 11.75 -12.97 -7.47
C TYR A 257 10.52 -12.12 -7.79
N LEU A 258 10.70 -10.82 -8.00
CA LEU A 258 9.63 -9.93 -8.46
C LEU A 258 9.02 -10.39 -9.79
N LEU A 259 9.88 -10.64 -10.78
CA LEU A 259 9.46 -11.11 -12.10
C LEU A 259 8.84 -12.52 -12.05
N LEU A 260 9.36 -13.41 -11.19
CA LEU A 260 8.82 -14.74 -10.98
C LEU A 260 7.39 -14.70 -10.43
N ILE A 261 7.15 -13.90 -9.39
CA ILE A 261 5.82 -13.73 -8.77
C ILE A 261 4.85 -13.10 -9.77
N GLN A 262 5.32 -12.13 -10.55
CA GLN A 262 4.53 -11.50 -11.61
C GLN A 262 4.10 -12.48 -12.71
N ALA A 263 5.05 -13.25 -13.24
CA ALA A 263 4.75 -14.27 -14.24
C ALA A 263 3.76 -15.29 -13.69
N GLY A 264 3.97 -15.71 -12.44
CA GLY A 264 3.08 -16.61 -11.73
C GLY A 264 1.65 -16.09 -11.58
N TYR A 265 1.49 -14.84 -11.18
CA TYR A 265 0.18 -14.18 -11.11
C TYR A 265 -0.54 -14.20 -12.45
N PHE A 266 0.20 -13.87 -13.51
CA PHE A 266 -0.35 -13.80 -14.85
C PHE A 266 -0.79 -15.19 -15.35
N ILE A 267 -0.01 -16.23 -15.05
CA ILE A 267 -0.36 -17.63 -15.32
C ILE A 267 -1.64 -18.03 -14.61
N VAL A 268 -1.72 -17.75 -13.31
CA VAL A 268 -2.88 -18.11 -12.47
C VAL A 268 -4.14 -17.37 -12.91
N THR A 269 -4.05 -16.06 -13.09
CA THR A 269 -5.19 -15.20 -13.43
C THR A 269 -5.80 -15.55 -14.79
N ASN A 270 -4.95 -15.93 -15.75
CA ASN A 270 -5.39 -16.30 -17.11
C ASN A 270 -5.56 -17.83 -17.28
N ASN A 271 -5.45 -18.62 -16.20
CA ASN A 271 -5.50 -20.08 -16.22
C ASN A 271 -4.62 -20.72 -17.32
N LEU A 272 -3.39 -20.21 -17.47
CA LEU A 272 -2.47 -20.69 -18.49
C LEU A 272 -1.88 -22.05 -18.11
N THR A 273 -1.63 -22.86 -19.13
CA THR A 273 -1.01 -24.19 -18.99
C THR A 273 0.39 -24.17 -19.59
N TYR A 274 1.33 -24.80 -18.90
CA TYR A 274 2.70 -24.90 -19.42
C TYR A 274 2.72 -25.83 -20.62
N LYS A 275 3.30 -25.34 -21.72
CA LYS A 275 3.50 -26.10 -22.96
C LYS A 275 4.97 -25.98 -23.34
N PRO A 276 5.81 -26.96 -22.97
CA PRO A 276 7.24 -26.88 -23.21
C PRO A 276 7.51 -26.78 -24.71
N LYS A 277 8.42 -25.90 -25.10
CA LYS A 277 8.87 -25.75 -26.49
C LYS A 277 10.27 -26.33 -26.63
N PRO A 278 10.50 -27.20 -27.62
CA PRO A 278 11.84 -27.71 -27.88
C PRO A 278 12.74 -26.58 -28.37
N ASN A 279 14.00 -26.58 -27.93
CA ASN A 279 15.00 -25.68 -28.44
C ASN A 279 15.32 -26.03 -29.91
N GLN A 280 15.50 -24.99 -30.74
CA GLN A 280 15.76 -25.12 -32.18
C GLN A 280 17.06 -25.90 -32.49
N ASN A 281 18.03 -25.90 -31.57
CA ASN A 281 19.37 -26.46 -31.82
C ASN A 281 19.51 -27.94 -31.45
N ASN A 282 18.84 -28.41 -30.39
CA ASN A 282 19.03 -29.77 -29.87
C ASN A 282 17.71 -30.53 -29.63
N GLN A 283 16.56 -29.94 -29.99
CA GLN A 283 15.21 -30.48 -29.80
C GLN A 283 14.83 -30.81 -28.35
N GLN A 284 15.68 -30.50 -27.37
CA GLN A 284 15.43 -30.72 -25.96
C GLN A 284 14.55 -29.60 -25.40
N VAL A 285 13.58 -29.95 -24.55
CA VAL A 285 12.78 -28.96 -23.82
C VAL A 285 13.54 -28.47 -22.58
N PHE A 286 13.26 -27.25 -22.13
CA PHE A 286 13.98 -26.62 -21.01
C PHE A 286 14.04 -27.50 -19.76
N GLY A 287 12.91 -28.05 -19.32
CA GLY A 287 12.85 -28.92 -18.14
C GLY A 287 13.76 -30.16 -18.24
N GLN A 288 13.85 -30.79 -19.40
CA GLN A 288 14.74 -31.93 -19.61
C GLN A 288 16.21 -31.51 -19.54
N TRP A 289 16.55 -30.34 -20.08
CA TRP A 289 17.90 -29.79 -20.00
C TRP A 289 18.28 -29.49 -18.54
N LEU A 290 17.36 -28.89 -17.79
CA LEU A 290 17.57 -28.58 -16.37
C LEU A 290 17.79 -29.85 -15.53
N LEU A 291 16.97 -30.89 -15.76
CA LEU A 291 17.13 -32.18 -15.07
C LEU A 291 18.44 -32.87 -15.44
N LYS A 292 18.85 -32.81 -16.71
CA LYS A 292 20.14 -33.37 -17.13
C LYS A 292 21.31 -32.69 -16.42
N ILE A 293 21.33 -31.35 -16.39
CA ILE A 293 22.37 -30.60 -15.67
C ILE A 293 22.41 -31.01 -14.21
N ARG A 294 21.24 -31.07 -13.55
CA ARG A 294 21.14 -31.53 -12.16
C ARG A 294 21.78 -32.92 -11.99
N ASP A 295 21.42 -33.86 -12.85
CA ASP A 295 21.92 -35.24 -12.76
C ASP A 295 23.43 -35.29 -12.97
N ASP A 296 23.97 -34.53 -13.93
CA ASP A 296 25.43 -34.41 -14.16
C ASP A 296 26.15 -33.87 -12.88
N HIS A 297 25.58 -32.86 -12.20
CA HIS A 297 26.15 -32.34 -10.94
C HIS A 297 26.06 -33.34 -9.78
N ILE A 298 25.00 -34.16 -9.72
CA ILE A 298 24.85 -35.21 -8.71
C ILE A 298 25.88 -36.31 -8.94
N GLU A 299 26.07 -36.74 -10.19
CA GLU A 299 27.07 -37.76 -10.56
C GLU A 299 28.51 -37.30 -10.25
N ASN A 300 28.78 -36.01 -10.43
CA ASN A 300 30.08 -35.40 -10.09
C ASN A 300 30.27 -35.13 -8.58
N GLY A 301 29.26 -35.42 -7.75
CA GLY A 301 29.30 -35.20 -6.30
C GLY A 301 29.24 -33.73 -5.87
N GLU A 302 28.84 -32.84 -6.78
CA GLU A 302 28.69 -31.40 -6.51
C GLU A 302 27.35 -31.07 -5.83
N LEU A 303 26.34 -31.93 -6.00
CA LEU A 303 25.02 -31.82 -5.41
C LEU A 303 24.55 -33.15 -4.81
N THR A 304 23.74 -33.07 -3.75
CA THR A 304 22.99 -34.25 -3.29
C THR A 304 21.57 -34.23 -3.85
N LEU A 305 21.00 -35.43 -4.10
CA LEU A 305 19.62 -35.54 -4.59
C LEU A 305 18.60 -34.91 -3.63
N SER A 306 18.87 -34.94 -2.32
CA SER A 306 18.02 -34.30 -1.30
C SER A 306 17.96 -32.78 -1.47
N ASP A 307 19.08 -32.14 -1.86
CA ASP A 307 19.16 -30.69 -2.00
C ASP A 307 18.36 -30.17 -3.19
N GLU A 308 18.13 -31.00 -4.20
CA GLU A 308 17.39 -30.68 -5.42
C GLU A 308 15.96 -31.23 -5.43
N SER A 309 15.58 -32.04 -4.44
CA SER A 309 14.24 -32.59 -4.35
C SER A 309 13.25 -31.55 -3.81
N PRO A 310 12.07 -31.35 -4.43
CA PRO A 310 10.99 -30.54 -3.85
C PRO A 310 10.48 -31.20 -2.57
N HIS A 311 10.63 -30.53 -1.42
CA HIS A 311 10.30 -31.09 -0.12
C HIS A 311 9.45 -30.18 0.78
N LEU A 312 9.33 -28.90 0.44
CA LEU A 312 8.59 -27.90 1.23
C LEU A 312 7.11 -27.85 0.86
N LEU A 313 6.77 -28.15 -0.39
CA LEU A 313 5.39 -28.32 -0.82
C LEU A 313 4.78 -29.59 -0.20
N ALA A 314 3.54 -29.50 0.24
CA ALA A 314 2.76 -30.67 0.63
C ALA A 314 2.52 -31.59 -0.58
N LEU A 315 2.34 -32.89 -0.33
CA LEU A 315 2.30 -33.91 -1.39
C LEU A 315 1.21 -33.64 -2.44
N ASN A 316 0.04 -33.16 -2.01
CA ASN A 316 -1.06 -32.76 -2.88
C ASN A 316 -0.69 -31.59 -3.83
N TYR A 317 0.16 -30.67 -3.39
CA TYR A 317 0.66 -29.59 -4.24
C TYR A 317 1.82 -30.02 -5.11
N ARG A 318 2.56 -31.08 -4.78
CA ARG A 318 3.58 -31.62 -5.69
C ARG A 318 2.94 -32.31 -6.89
N THR A 319 1.80 -32.96 -6.71
CA THR A 319 1.04 -33.57 -7.81
C THR A 319 0.27 -32.54 -8.63
N ASN A 320 -0.12 -31.41 -8.04
CA ASN A 320 -0.76 -30.29 -8.72
C ASN A 320 -0.17 -28.93 -8.27
N PRO A 321 1.03 -28.55 -8.76
CA PRO A 321 1.72 -27.34 -8.32
C PRO A 321 0.97 -26.06 -8.69
N LEU A 322 0.17 -26.09 -9.77
CA LEU A 322 -0.67 -24.95 -10.14
C LEU A 322 -1.78 -24.68 -9.13
N ALA A 323 -2.26 -25.68 -8.38
CA ALA A 323 -3.22 -25.45 -7.30
C ALA A 323 -2.62 -24.59 -6.18
N TYR A 324 -1.36 -24.87 -5.79
CA TYR A 324 -0.64 -24.04 -4.82
C TYR A 324 -0.48 -22.61 -5.34
N CYS A 325 -0.04 -22.46 -6.59
CA CYS A 325 0.10 -21.14 -7.21
C CYS A 325 -1.24 -20.38 -7.24
N LYS A 326 -2.36 -21.05 -7.51
CA LYS A 326 -3.70 -20.43 -7.50
C LYS A 326 -4.10 -19.88 -6.14
N GLU A 327 -3.75 -20.59 -5.07
CA GLU A 327 -4.04 -20.17 -3.70
C GLU A 327 -3.11 -19.06 -3.23
N GLN A 328 -1.82 -19.12 -3.61
CA GLN A 328 -0.82 -18.19 -3.09
C GLN A 328 -0.63 -16.94 -3.95
N LEU A 329 -0.76 -17.02 -5.27
CA LEU A 329 -0.54 -15.91 -6.18
C LEU A 329 -1.86 -15.18 -6.48
N THR A 330 -2.58 -14.83 -5.41
CA THR A 330 -3.71 -13.91 -5.46
C THR A 330 -3.20 -12.46 -5.40
N LEU A 331 -3.97 -11.51 -5.91
CA LEU A 331 -3.57 -10.10 -5.87
C LEU A 331 -3.22 -9.59 -4.46
N PRO A 332 -4.02 -9.87 -3.40
CA PRO A 332 -3.65 -9.48 -2.03
C PRO A 332 -2.31 -10.06 -1.57
N ASN A 333 -2.08 -11.34 -1.85
CA ASN A 333 -0.84 -12.00 -1.45
C ASN A 333 0.38 -11.48 -2.22
N ILE A 334 0.22 -11.13 -3.50
CA ILE A 334 1.31 -10.55 -4.29
C ILE A 334 1.71 -9.17 -3.78
N ILE A 335 0.73 -8.32 -3.45
CA ILE A 335 0.99 -7.02 -2.85
C ILE A 335 1.79 -7.21 -1.55
N LYS A 336 1.39 -8.18 -0.72
CA LYS A 336 2.09 -8.55 0.51
C LYS A 336 3.52 -9.03 0.26
N LEU A 337 3.71 -9.99 -0.64
CA LEU A 337 5.03 -10.55 -0.98
C LEU A 337 5.98 -9.47 -1.51
N ARG A 338 5.49 -8.57 -2.37
CA ARG A 338 6.27 -7.46 -2.91
C ARG A 338 6.70 -6.48 -1.83
N LEU A 339 5.77 -6.11 -0.95
CA LEU A 339 6.09 -5.24 0.17
C LEU A 339 7.19 -5.86 1.03
N GLY A 340 7.03 -7.13 1.44
CA GLY A 340 8.06 -7.76 2.24
C GLY A 340 9.38 -7.96 1.49
N LEU A 341 9.38 -8.22 0.17
CA LEU A 341 10.62 -8.30 -0.63
C LEU A 341 11.34 -6.94 -0.64
N LYS A 342 10.60 -5.84 -0.66
CA LYS A 342 11.15 -4.48 -0.55
C LYS A 342 11.76 -4.24 0.83
N GLU A 343 11.05 -4.59 1.89
CA GLU A 343 11.57 -4.50 3.27
C GLU A 343 12.85 -5.34 3.43
N TRP A 344 12.88 -6.55 2.86
CA TRP A 344 14.06 -7.41 2.87
C TRP A 344 15.22 -6.83 2.08
N LEU A 345 14.96 -6.16 0.96
CA LEU A 345 16.00 -5.49 0.17
C LEU A 345 16.60 -4.32 0.98
N GLU A 346 15.75 -3.49 1.58
CA GLU A 346 16.18 -2.36 2.39
C GLU A 346 16.98 -2.80 3.62
N ALA A 347 16.50 -3.82 4.34
CA ALA A 347 17.17 -4.40 5.49
C ALA A 347 18.51 -5.06 5.08
N GLY A 348 18.51 -5.92 4.06
CA GLY A 348 19.72 -6.62 3.62
C GLY A 348 20.82 -5.70 3.05
N LEU A 349 20.48 -4.47 2.65
CA LEU A 349 21.43 -3.44 2.22
C LEU A 349 21.89 -2.51 3.34
N SER A 350 21.21 -2.49 4.48
CA SER A 350 21.45 -1.60 5.61
C SER A 350 22.28 -2.25 6.70
N ASN A 351 23.00 -1.44 7.48
CA ASN A 351 23.67 -1.90 8.70
C ASN A 351 22.82 -1.68 9.96
N ASN A 352 21.75 -0.87 9.86
CA ASN A 352 21.03 -0.33 11.01
C ASN A 352 19.52 -0.64 10.99
N VAL A 353 19.07 -1.42 10.01
CA VAL A 353 17.65 -1.75 9.81
C VAL A 353 17.54 -3.25 9.62
N ASP A 354 16.70 -3.89 10.42
CA ASP A 354 16.34 -5.30 10.29
C ASP A 354 14.82 -5.46 10.15
N ILE A 355 14.36 -6.68 9.90
CA ILE A 355 12.93 -7.02 9.84
C ILE A 355 12.38 -7.63 11.15
N ASN A 356 13.13 -7.64 12.26
CA ASN A 356 12.73 -8.29 13.51
C ASN A 356 11.50 -7.62 14.16
N GLY A 357 11.27 -6.34 13.86
CA GLY A 357 10.09 -5.59 14.30
C GLY A 357 8.85 -5.74 13.41
N ILE A 358 8.94 -6.45 12.30
CA ILE A 358 7.85 -6.61 11.33
C ILE A 358 7.01 -7.86 11.67
N THR A 359 5.73 -7.88 11.28
CA THR A 359 4.87 -9.04 11.52
C THR A 359 5.44 -10.32 10.88
N PRO A 360 5.23 -11.52 11.48
CA PRO A 360 5.79 -12.80 10.99
C PRO A 360 5.48 -13.09 9.51
N GLU A 361 4.35 -12.56 9.07
CA GLU A 361 3.84 -12.51 7.71
C GLU A 361 4.81 -11.97 6.65
N TYR A 362 5.71 -11.06 7.02
CA TYR A 362 6.73 -10.50 6.14
C TYR A 362 8.15 -11.00 6.47
N ALA A 363 8.28 -11.91 7.44
CA ALA A 363 9.55 -12.52 7.83
C ALA A 363 9.54 -14.01 7.44
N PHE A 364 9.46 -14.91 8.40
CA PHE A 364 9.59 -16.35 8.15
C PHE A 364 8.48 -16.92 7.26
N GLU A 365 7.24 -16.43 7.35
CA GLU A 365 6.15 -16.92 6.49
C GLU A 365 6.39 -16.55 5.02
N GLN A 366 6.91 -15.34 4.78
CA GLN A 366 7.29 -14.92 3.44
C GLN A 366 8.44 -15.76 2.91
N TYR A 367 9.49 -16.00 3.71
CA TYR A 367 10.59 -16.90 3.35
C TYR A 367 10.08 -18.26 2.85
N LEU A 368 9.22 -18.92 3.64
CA LEU A 368 8.63 -20.20 3.29
C LEU A 368 7.75 -20.12 2.04
N THR A 369 6.99 -19.04 1.90
CA THR A 369 6.11 -18.84 0.75
C THR A 369 6.92 -18.73 -0.55
N LEU A 370 8.01 -17.96 -0.54
CA LEU A 370 8.91 -17.79 -1.68
C LEU A 370 9.57 -19.12 -2.05
N GLN A 371 10.07 -19.89 -1.08
CA GLN A 371 10.64 -21.22 -1.36
C GLN A 371 9.62 -22.18 -1.99
N LYS A 372 8.40 -22.23 -1.46
CA LYS A 372 7.32 -23.07 -2.00
C LYS A 372 6.88 -22.62 -3.40
N ILE A 373 6.87 -21.32 -3.68
CA ILE A 373 6.62 -20.79 -5.04
C ILE A 373 7.72 -21.24 -6.00
N THR A 374 8.99 -21.14 -5.59
CA THR A 374 10.13 -21.63 -6.38
C THR A 374 10.00 -23.14 -6.65
N GLU A 375 9.70 -23.96 -5.64
CA GLU A 375 9.45 -25.39 -5.83
C GLU A 375 8.28 -25.66 -6.78
N ALA A 376 7.17 -24.94 -6.64
CA ALA A 376 6.00 -25.15 -7.48
C ALA A 376 6.33 -24.90 -8.95
N PHE A 377 7.06 -23.81 -9.23
CA PHE A 377 7.48 -23.50 -10.59
C PHE A 377 8.53 -24.46 -11.13
N TYR A 378 9.47 -24.91 -10.30
CA TYR A 378 10.42 -25.95 -10.68
C TYR A 378 9.68 -27.21 -11.15
N ILE A 379 8.73 -27.71 -10.36
CA ILE A 379 7.92 -28.89 -10.72
C ILE A 379 7.15 -28.65 -12.03
N ILE A 380 6.55 -27.47 -12.21
CA ILE A 380 5.81 -27.13 -13.43
C ILE A 380 6.68 -27.25 -14.68
N ILE A 381 7.90 -26.70 -14.65
CA ILE A 381 8.77 -26.69 -15.83
C ILE A 381 9.52 -28.00 -16.06
N THR A 382 9.76 -28.79 -15.00
CA THR A 382 10.41 -30.11 -15.11
C THR A 382 9.42 -31.25 -15.33
N ALA A 383 8.11 -31.00 -15.25
CA ALA A 383 7.10 -32.01 -15.53
C ALA A 383 7.22 -32.47 -17.00
N ILE A 384 7.64 -33.73 -17.18
CA ILE A 384 7.78 -34.33 -18.51
C ILE A 384 6.37 -34.64 -19.04
N PRO A 385 5.95 -34.07 -20.18
CA PRO A 385 4.74 -34.51 -20.85
C PRO A 385 5.05 -35.91 -21.41
N ASN A 386 4.48 -36.95 -20.78
CA ASN A 386 4.58 -38.38 -21.15
C ASN A 386 5.65 -39.24 -20.43
N ALA A 387 6.11 -38.90 -19.24
CA ALA A 387 6.68 -39.94 -18.38
C ALA A 387 5.52 -40.74 -17.77
N GLU A 388 5.35 -41.99 -18.22
CA GLU A 388 4.65 -43.00 -17.42
C GLU A 388 5.19 -42.91 -15.98
N VAL A 389 4.26 -42.97 -15.03
CA VAL A 389 4.53 -42.92 -13.60
C VAL A 389 5.57 -43.99 -13.28
N LEU A 390 6.84 -43.58 -13.21
CA LEU A 390 7.86 -44.33 -12.50
C LEU A 390 7.47 -44.26 -11.03
N THR A 391 6.71 -45.27 -10.64
CA THR A 391 6.45 -45.64 -9.27
C THR A 391 7.78 -45.67 -8.55
N VAL A 392 8.01 -44.69 -7.70
CA VAL A 392 9.09 -44.75 -6.72
C VAL A 392 8.76 -45.93 -5.83
N ALA A 393 9.54 -46.99 -5.99
CA ALA A 393 9.54 -48.13 -5.11
C ALA A 393 9.75 -47.61 -3.68
N THR A 394 8.76 -47.88 -2.83
CA THR A 394 8.90 -47.86 -1.38
C THR A 394 10.01 -48.83 -1.01
N HIS A 395 11.21 -48.33 -0.72
CA HIS A 395 12.16 -49.07 0.09
C HIS A 395 11.77 -48.89 1.55
N GLU A 396 10.91 -49.79 2.01
CA GLU A 396 10.98 -50.28 3.38
C GLU A 396 12.27 -51.11 3.52
N ALA A 397 13.12 -50.72 4.46
CA ALA A 397 13.99 -51.58 5.25
C ALA A 397 14.37 -50.84 6.54
#